data_AF-A0A7Z9MH59-F1
#
_entry.id   AF-A0A7Z9MH59-F1
#
_cell.length_a   1.000
_cell.length_b   1.000
_cell.length_c   1.000
_cell.angle_alpha   90.00
_cell.angle_beta   90.00
_cell.angle_gamma   90.00
#
_symmetry.space_group_name_H-M   'P 1'
#
loop_
_entity.id
_entity.type
_entity.pdbx_description
1 polymer ?
#
loop_
_entity_poly.entity_id
_entity_poly.type
_entity_poly.pdbx_seq_one_letter_code
_entity_poly.pdbx_strand_id
1 'polypeptide(L)'
;MQGAQQYGDSPAAFFVGRRNNTELRIASITNPDNPSVASAFVAVPNHGTPGGVPNPGGTISALDGRMMNAQYRDGGLWATHGISGENVSAVARWYEIDLTNWPSIAPTLLQSGDLAIAGIPDGLSSFFPAIASNKRGEVIIVVGAANTSSNPTLQLVGRKSSDAIGEIGAPTLVASSTTGADGRWGDYFDMTIDPNNDTRFWYVGEVQHNSGWQTIVGSAVITCIEDINADG
;
A
#
# COMPACT_ATOMS: atom_id res chain seq x y z
N MET A 1 -2.93 10.74 11.24
CA MET A 1 -2.14 9.48 11.20
C MET A 1 -3.09 8.38 10.79
N GLN A 2 -2.63 7.42 10.01
CA GLN A 2 -3.38 6.23 9.63
C GLN A 2 -3.30 5.20 10.75
N GLY A 3 -4.43 4.65 11.17
CA GLY A 3 -4.48 3.51 12.09
C GLY A 3 -4.16 2.23 11.33
N ALA A 4 -3.38 1.34 11.95
CA ALA A 4 -3.04 0.06 11.36
C ALA A 4 -4.10 -1.00 11.70
N GLN A 5 -4.52 -1.77 10.70
CA GLN A 5 -5.20 -3.04 10.95
C GLN A 5 -4.26 -3.96 11.73
N GLN A 6 -4.78 -4.71 12.71
CA GLN A 6 -3.95 -5.50 13.64
C GLN A 6 -4.15 -6.99 13.40
N TYR A 7 -3.07 -7.71 13.14
CA TYR A 7 -3.04 -9.17 12.99
C TYR A 7 -1.96 -9.78 13.89
N GLY A 8 -2.16 -11.05 14.24
CA GLY A 8 -1.25 -11.75 15.14
C GLY A 8 -1.22 -11.15 16.54
N ASP A 9 -0.08 -11.27 17.22
CA ASP A 9 0.09 -10.76 18.58
C ASP A 9 0.31 -9.24 18.56
N SER A 10 -0.75 -8.49 18.88
CA SER A 10 -0.73 -7.02 18.90
C SER A 10 -0.79 -6.47 20.34
N PRO A 11 0.32 -5.92 20.88
CA PRO A 11 0.38 -5.40 22.24
C PRO A 11 -0.25 -3.99 22.37
N ALA A 12 -0.56 -3.32 21.26
CA ALA A 12 -1.04 -1.94 21.23
C ALA A 12 -1.78 -1.64 19.92
N ALA A 13 -2.60 -0.59 19.91
CA ALA A 13 -3.04 0.00 18.65
C ALA A 13 -1.90 0.83 18.05
N PHE A 14 -1.55 0.56 16.79
CA PHE A 14 -0.46 1.25 16.09
C PHE A 14 -0.96 2.24 15.04
N PHE A 15 -0.22 3.33 14.86
CA PHE A 15 -0.52 4.42 13.94
C PHE A 15 0.74 4.90 13.24
N VAL A 16 0.59 5.31 11.98
CA VAL A 16 1.68 5.88 11.16
C VAL A 16 1.24 7.16 10.49
N GLY A 17 2.12 8.15 10.42
CA GLY A 17 1.86 9.41 9.73
C GLY A 17 3.11 9.98 9.08
N ARG A 18 2.94 10.69 7.97
CA ARG A 18 4.02 11.49 7.39
C ARG A 18 4.40 12.62 8.36
N ARG A 19 5.67 12.71 8.77
CA ARG A 19 6.18 13.78 9.64
C ARG A 19 6.77 14.92 8.83
N ASN A 20 7.61 14.58 7.87
CA ASN A 20 8.25 15.46 6.88
C ASN A 20 8.69 14.59 5.67
N ASN A 21 9.58 15.11 4.83
CA ASN A 21 10.02 14.43 3.60
C ASN A 21 11.01 13.28 3.82
N THR A 22 11.57 13.11 5.02
CA THR A 22 12.59 12.09 5.32
C THR A 22 12.24 11.25 6.54
N GLU A 23 11.08 11.49 7.16
CA GLU A 23 10.68 10.80 8.39
C GLU A 23 9.18 10.49 8.41
N LEU A 24 8.86 9.30 8.93
CA LEU A 24 7.53 8.93 9.38
C LEU A 24 7.44 9.06 10.90
N ARG A 25 6.26 9.41 11.40
CA ARG A 25 5.90 9.35 12.82
C ARG A 25 5.12 8.07 13.07
N ILE A 26 5.61 7.26 13.99
CA ILE A 26 4.91 6.08 14.50
C ILE A 26 4.36 6.42 15.89
N ALA A 27 3.12 6.06 16.17
CA ALA A 27 2.51 6.20 17.49
C ALA A 27 1.80 4.90 17.90
N SER A 28 1.80 4.62 19.21
CA SER A 28 1.05 3.50 19.78
C SER A 28 0.17 4.00 20.91
N ILE A 29 -0.98 3.34 21.06
CA ILE A 29 -1.88 3.52 22.20
C ILE A 29 -2.04 2.17 22.87
N THR A 30 -1.63 2.07 24.13
CA THR A 30 -1.82 0.87 24.95
C THR A 30 -2.95 1.11 25.94
N ASN A 31 -3.53 0.02 26.45
CA ASN A 31 -4.54 0.00 27.51
C ASN A 31 -5.81 0.84 27.20
N PRO A 32 -6.89 0.23 26.69
CA PRO A 32 -8.11 0.98 26.36
C PRO A 32 -8.78 1.63 27.60
N ASP A 33 -8.57 1.10 28.80
CA ASP A 33 -9.19 1.61 30.04
C ASP A 33 -8.40 2.77 30.66
N ASN A 34 -7.09 2.83 30.41
CA ASN A 34 -6.21 3.93 30.85
C ASN A 34 -5.10 4.16 29.80
N PRO A 35 -5.41 4.92 28.74
CA PRO A 35 -4.57 4.98 27.55
C PRO A 35 -3.22 5.63 27.80
N SER A 36 -2.16 4.95 27.38
CA SER A 36 -0.80 5.51 27.33
C SER A 36 -0.35 5.62 25.87
N VAL A 37 0.29 6.75 25.55
CA VAL A 37 0.74 7.06 24.19
C VAL A 37 2.26 7.06 24.14
N ALA A 38 2.83 6.31 23.21
CA ALA A 38 4.24 6.43 22.82
C ALA A 38 4.33 6.89 21.37
N SER A 39 5.36 7.67 21.02
CA SER A 39 5.64 8.02 19.63
C SER A 39 7.13 8.12 19.36
N ALA A 40 7.51 7.72 18.14
CA ALA A 40 8.88 7.79 17.64
C ALA A 40 8.89 8.28 16.18
N PHE A 41 10.07 8.68 15.71
CA PHE A 41 10.30 9.01 14.31
C PHE A 41 11.17 7.93 13.67
N VAL A 42 10.83 7.56 12.45
CA VAL A 42 11.54 6.58 11.64
C VAL A 42 12.06 7.28 10.40
N ALA A 43 13.38 7.24 10.20
CA ALA A 43 14.00 7.75 8.99
C ALA A 43 13.58 6.91 7.77
N VAL A 44 13.23 7.57 6.68
CA VAL A 44 12.81 6.95 5.41
C VAL A 44 13.44 7.67 4.22
N PRO A 45 13.51 7.02 3.03
CA PRO A 45 13.96 7.70 1.82
C PRO A 45 13.17 8.98 1.54
N ASN A 46 13.85 9.97 0.99
CA ASN A 46 13.24 11.26 0.67
C ASN A 46 11.99 11.10 -0.22
N HIS A 47 10.94 11.87 0.06
CA HIS A 47 9.70 11.88 -0.71
C HIS A 47 9.04 13.25 -0.73
N GLY A 48 8.31 13.54 -1.81
CA GLY A 48 7.48 14.73 -1.96
C GLY A 48 5.99 14.41 -1.97
N THR A 49 5.19 15.46 -1.99
CA THR A 49 3.72 15.35 -2.16
C THR A 49 3.40 14.95 -3.60
N PRO A 50 2.49 13.98 -3.83
CA PRO A 50 2.09 13.57 -5.17
C PRO A 50 1.40 14.72 -5.93
N GLY A 51 1.56 14.73 -7.25
CA GLY A 51 0.82 15.60 -8.16
C GLY A 51 -0.53 15.02 -8.55
N GLY A 52 -1.26 15.74 -9.40
CA GLY A 52 -2.48 15.22 -10.02
C GLY A 52 -2.16 14.15 -11.06
N VAL A 53 -2.89 13.03 -11.03
CA VAL A 53 -2.70 11.90 -11.94
C VAL A 53 -3.46 12.12 -13.24
N PRO A 54 -2.76 12.31 -14.37
CA PRO A 54 -3.42 12.58 -15.64
C PRO A 54 -4.06 11.31 -16.21
N ASN A 55 -5.20 11.47 -16.88
CA ASN A 55 -5.88 10.40 -17.62
C ASN A 55 -6.77 11.01 -18.74
N PRO A 56 -7.32 10.20 -19.67
CA PRO A 56 -8.12 10.72 -20.78
C PRO A 56 -9.33 11.57 -20.38
N GLY A 57 -9.81 11.45 -19.14
CA GLY A 57 -10.95 12.22 -18.62
C GLY A 57 -10.58 13.50 -17.89
N GLY A 58 -9.29 13.77 -17.65
CA GLY A 58 -8.83 14.93 -16.87
C GLY A 58 -7.70 14.58 -15.91
N THR A 59 -7.73 15.17 -14.71
CA THR A 59 -6.71 14.96 -13.69
C THR A 59 -7.34 14.45 -12.39
N ILE A 60 -6.92 13.26 -11.97
CA ILE A 60 -7.29 12.70 -10.66
C ILE A 60 -6.46 13.35 -9.56
N SER A 61 -7.11 13.76 -8.47
CA SER A 61 -6.44 14.25 -7.26
C SER A 61 -5.87 13.08 -6.45
N ALA A 62 -4.54 12.92 -6.46
CA ALA A 62 -3.83 11.91 -5.64
C ALA A 62 -3.55 12.36 -4.19
N LEU A 63 -4.31 13.34 -3.70
CA LEU A 63 -4.23 13.90 -2.34
C LEU A 63 -2.90 14.60 -2.01
N ASP A 64 -2.62 14.73 -0.71
CA ASP A 64 -1.52 15.48 -0.10
C ASP A 64 -0.38 14.57 0.40
N GLY A 65 -0.39 13.28 0.04
CA GLY A 65 0.61 12.29 0.45
C GLY A 65 0.50 11.85 1.92
N ARG A 66 -0.67 12.03 2.54
CA ARG A 66 -1.01 11.38 3.81
C ARG A 66 -0.89 9.87 3.71
N MET A 67 -0.62 9.20 4.84
CA MET A 67 -0.65 7.73 4.90
C MET A 67 -2.04 7.22 4.54
N MET A 68 -2.11 6.26 3.61
CA MET A 68 -3.38 5.79 3.05
C MET A 68 -3.83 4.49 3.72
N ASN A 69 -2.89 3.59 3.98
CA ASN A 69 -3.20 2.30 4.58
C ASN A 69 -2.01 1.79 5.39
N ALA A 70 -2.32 1.02 6.43
CA ALA A 70 -1.33 0.40 7.28
C ALA A 70 -1.85 -0.91 7.89
N GLN A 71 -0.94 -1.85 8.08
CA GLN A 71 -1.19 -3.11 8.75
C GLN A 71 -0.03 -3.46 9.67
N TYR A 72 -0.35 -3.83 10.90
CA TYR A 72 0.60 -4.41 11.83
C TYR A 72 0.42 -5.93 11.88
N ARG A 73 1.54 -6.64 11.94
CA ARG A 73 1.60 -8.07 12.18
C ARG A 73 2.90 -8.45 12.89
N ASP A 74 2.79 -9.13 14.03
CA ASP A 74 3.89 -9.87 14.67
C ASP A 74 5.21 -9.07 14.77
N GLY A 75 5.13 -7.79 15.13
CA GLY A 75 6.26 -6.86 15.23
C GLY A 75 6.52 -6.02 13.97
N GLY A 76 6.04 -6.41 12.79
CA GLY A 76 6.17 -5.63 11.56
C GLY A 76 4.99 -4.69 11.32
N LEU A 77 5.28 -3.42 11.00
CA LEU A 77 4.29 -2.44 10.54
C LEU A 77 4.50 -2.16 9.04
N TRP A 78 3.56 -2.62 8.23
CA TRP A 78 3.45 -2.35 6.81
C TRP A 78 2.62 -1.08 6.59
N ALA A 79 3.08 -0.18 5.74
CA ALA A 79 2.34 1.05 5.45
C ALA A 79 2.56 1.53 4.02
N THR A 80 1.59 2.27 3.47
CA THR A 80 1.70 2.81 2.11
C THR A 80 1.01 4.16 1.93
N HIS A 81 1.51 4.94 0.97
CA HIS A 81 0.96 6.24 0.58
C HIS A 81 1.40 6.67 -0.83
N GLY A 82 0.78 7.72 -1.35
CA GLY A 82 1.23 8.39 -2.58
C GLY A 82 2.35 9.41 -2.32
N ILE A 83 3.34 9.46 -3.21
CA ILE A 83 4.44 10.41 -3.22
C ILE A 83 4.62 11.02 -4.62
N SER A 84 5.38 12.11 -4.74
CA SER A 84 5.81 12.64 -6.04
C SER A 84 6.66 11.61 -6.80
N GLY A 85 6.36 11.38 -8.07
CA GLY A 85 7.22 10.62 -8.98
C GLY A 85 8.23 11.50 -9.72
N GLU A 86 9.28 10.89 -10.25
CA GLU A 86 10.29 11.60 -11.07
C GLU A 86 9.82 11.80 -12.52
N ASN A 87 9.28 10.74 -13.13
CA ASN A 87 8.78 10.74 -14.53
C ASN A 87 7.25 10.61 -14.61
N VAL A 88 6.59 10.60 -13.46
CA VAL A 88 5.13 10.43 -13.31
C VAL A 88 4.65 11.34 -12.18
N SER A 89 3.36 11.67 -12.16
CA SER A 89 2.83 12.64 -11.20
C SER A 89 2.69 12.08 -9.79
N ALA A 90 2.40 10.79 -9.65
CA ALA A 90 2.27 10.11 -8.36
C ALA A 90 2.84 8.70 -8.42
N VAL A 91 3.47 8.28 -7.32
CA VAL A 91 3.97 6.92 -7.10
C VAL A 91 3.47 6.43 -5.75
N ALA A 92 2.94 5.23 -5.69
CA ALA A 92 2.67 4.55 -4.43
C ALA A 92 3.98 4.03 -3.82
N ARG A 93 4.32 4.51 -2.62
CA ARG A 93 5.46 4.01 -1.82
C ARG A 93 4.95 3.12 -0.70
N TRP A 94 5.67 2.04 -0.42
CA TRP A 94 5.41 1.15 0.71
C TRP A 94 6.61 1.06 1.65
N TYR A 95 6.33 0.68 2.89
CA TYR A 95 7.30 0.55 3.97
C TYR A 95 7.03 -0.70 4.78
N GLU A 96 8.09 -1.34 5.27
CA GLU A 96 8.08 -2.26 6.39
C GLU A 96 8.93 -1.68 7.52
N ILE A 97 8.33 -1.55 8.70
CA ILE A 97 8.93 -0.93 9.87
C ILE A 97 8.96 -1.96 10.99
N ASP A 98 10.12 -2.16 11.59
CA ASP A 98 10.28 -3.02 12.76
C ASP A 98 9.79 -2.30 14.01
N LEU A 99 8.82 -2.89 14.68
CA LEU A 99 8.28 -2.49 15.98
C LEU A 99 8.52 -3.57 17.05
N THR A 100 9.40 -4.54 16.79
CA THR A 100 9.71 -5.61 17.74
C THR A 100 10.19 -5.02 19.06
N ASN A 101 9.49 -5.35 20.14
CA ASN A 101 9.73 -4.83 21.49
C ASN A 101 9.56 -3.30 21.65
N TRP A 102 8.87 -2.60 20.75
CA TRP A 102 8.49 -1.21 20.97
C TRP A 102 7.43 -1.12 22.09
N PRO A 103 7.52 -0.22 23.09
CA PRO A 103 8.36 0.98 23.18
C PRO A 103 9.76 0.87 23.80
N SER A 104 10.21 -0.33 24.17
CA SER A 104 11.54 -0.53 24.76
C SER A 104 12.67 -0.42 23.72
N ILE A 105 12.42 -0.78 22.47
CA ILE A 105 13.34 -0.60 21.33
C ILE A 105 12.72 0.41 20.35
N ALA A 106 13.52 1.34 19.85
CA ALA A 106 13.06 2.35 18.90
C ALA A 106 12.71 1.71 17.54
N PRO A 107 11.60 2.13 16.89
CA PRO A 107 11.24 1.64 15.57
C PRO A 107 12.32 1.93 14.51
N THR A 108 12.52 0.98 13.59
CA THR A 108 13.47 1.15 12.47
C THR A 108 12.82 0.78 11.14
N LEU A 109 13.29 1.41 10.06
CA LEU A 109 12.88 1.01 8.72
C LEU A 109 13.62 -0.28 8.34
N LEU A 110 12.89 -1.34 8.03
CA LEU A 110 13.46 -2.57 7.46
C LEU A 110 13.62 -2.43 5.96
N GLN A 111 12.58 -1.97 5.28
CA GLN A 111 12.58 -1.80 3.84
C GLN A 111 11.51 -0.84 3.35
N SER A 112 11.72 -0.35 2.14
CA SER A 112 10.74 0.43 1.41
C SER A 112 10.91 0.20 -0.08
N GLY A 113 9.83 0.34 -0.83
CA GLY A 113 9.86 0.27 -2.28
C GLY A 113 8.86 1.24 -2.90
N ASP A 114 9.15 1.59 -4.15
CA ASP A 114 8.30 2.43 -4.98
C ASP A 114 7.61 1.59 -6.02
N LEU A 115 6.30 1.71 -6.10
CA LEU A 115 5.50 1.22 -7.22
C LEU A 115 5.58 2.21 -8.39
N ALA A 116 6.82 2.50 -8.79
CA ALA A 116 7.09 2.90 -10.15
C ALA A 116 6.84 1.64 -10.97
N ILE A 117 5.72 1.60 -11.69
CA ILE A 117 5.23 0.34 -12.27
C ILE A 117 6.15 -0.06 -13.44
N ALA A 118 7.26 -0.73 -13.11
CA ALA A 118 8.18 -1.34 -14.05
C ALA A 118 7.48 -2.55 -14.70
N GLY A 119 7.51 -2.59 -16.03
CA GLY A 119 6.83 -3.64 -16.82
C GLY A 119 5.52 -3.20 -17.49
N ILE A 120 5.08 -1.95 -17.33
CA ILE A 120 4.08 -1.35 -18.23
C ILE A 120 4.79 -0.30 -19.10
N PRO A 121 4.73 -0.42 -20.44
CA PRO A 121 5.20 0.65 -21.32
C PRO A 121 4.39 1.93 -21.00
N ASP A 122 5.06 3.07 -20.79
CA ASP A 122 4.46 4.42 -20.76
C ASP A 122 4.13 5.09 -19.40
N GLY A 123 4.96 4.96 -18.36
CA GLY A 123 4.97 5.98 -17.28
C GLY A 123 3.63 6.18 -16.54
N LEU A 124 2.99 5.09 -16.12
CA LEU A 124 1.78 5.14 -15.30
C LEU A 124 2.05 5.72 -13.91
N SER A 125 1.22 6.68 -13.49
CA SER A 125 1.18 7.10 -12.09
C SER A 125 0.37 6.10 -11.28
N SER A 126 0.82 5.82 -10.05
CA SER A 126 0.16 4.92 -9.11
C SER A 126 -0.40 5.69 -7.90
N PHE A 127 -1.65 5.40 -7.53
CA PHE A 127 -2.41 6.22 -6.58
C PHE A 127 -3.40 5.39 -5.74
N PHE A 128 -3.78 5.92 -4.57
CA PHE A 128 -4.59 5.25 -3.53
C PHE A 128 -4.14 3.81 -3.19
N PRO A 129 -2.87 3.59 -2.79
CA PRO A 129 -2.44 2.24 -2.45
C PRO A 129 -3.01 1.76 -1.11
N ALA A 130 -3.28 0.46 -1.01
CA ALA A 130 -3.56 -0.24 0.25
C ALA A 130 -2.82 -1.58 0.36
N ILE A 131 -2.37 -1.96 1.56
CA ILE A 131 -1.34 -2.99 1.78
C ILE A 131 -1.72 -3.98 2.89
N ALA A 132 -1.35 -5.25 2.72
CA ALA A 132 -1.48 -6.27 3.74
C ALA A 132 -0.34 -7.29 3.69
N SER A 133 -0.02 -7.91 4.84
CA SER A 133 1.00 -8.95 4.99
C SER A 133 0.45 -10.19 5.72
N ASN A 134 0.48 -11.35 5.08
CA ASN A 134 -0.09 -12.57 5.65
C ASN A 134 0.92 -13.35 6.51
N LYS A 135 0.50 -14.47 7.12
CA LYS A 135 1.37 -15.29 7.98
C LYS A 135 2.58 -15.92 7.29
N ARG A 136 2.61 -15.95 5.95
CA ARG A 136 3.75 -16.47 5.15
C ARG A 136 4.79 -15.37 4.89
N GLY A 137 4.56 -14.15 5.37
CA GLY A 137 5.35 -12.98 5.03
C GLY A 137 5.17 -12.54 3.58
N GLU A 138 4.09 -12.98 2.93
CA GLU A 138 3.70 -12.47 1.63
C GLU A 138 2.95 -11.15 1.80
N VAL A 139 3.18 -10.21 0.88
CA VAL A 139 2.59 -8.89 0.91
C VAL A 139 1.91 -8.60 -0.41
N ILE A 140 0.69 -8.07 -0.37
CA ILE A 140 -0.01 -7.57 -1.56
C ILE A 140 -0.40 -6.11 -1.35
N ILE A 141 -0.26 -5.33 -2.41
CA ILE A 141 -0.76 -3.96 -2.51
C ILE A 141 -1.80 -3.90 -3.63
N VAL A 142 -2.94 -3.28 -3.35
CA VAL A 142 -3.92 -2.87 -4.37
C VAL A 142 -3.68 -1.41 -4.66
N VAL A 143 -3.68 -1.04 -5.93
CA VAL A 143 -3.32 0.30 -6.36
C VAL A 143 -4.07 0.70 -7.62
N GLY A 144 -4.43 1.98 -7.70
CA GLY A 144 -4.93 2.60 -8.92
C GLY A 144 -3.77 2.96 -9.84
N ALA A 145 -3.94 2.81 -11.16
CA ALA A 145 -2.92 3.20 -12.13
C ALA A 145 -3.54 3.89 -13.36
N ALA A 146 -2.97 5.03 -13.78
CA ALA A 146 -3.42 5.80 -14.93
C ALA A 146 -2.30 6.69 -15.50
N ASN A 147 -2.43 7.07 -16.78
CA ASN A 147 -1.63 8.08 -17.45
C ASN A 147 -2.50 8.78 -18.52
N THR A 148 -1.98 9.80 -19.19
CA THR A 148 -2.71 10.56 -20.22
C THR A 148 -3.37 9.70 -21.32
N SER A 149 -2.85 8.51 -21.59
CA SER A 149 -3.30 7.62 -22.66
C SER A 149 -4.14 6.43 -22.16
N SER A 150 -4.29 6.25 -20.84
CA SER A 150 -4.99 5.12 -20.23
C SER A 150 -6.00 5.58 -19.19
N ASN A 151 -7.22 5.06 -19.32
CA ASN A 151 -8.22 5.23 -18.27
C ASN A 151 -7.73 4.55 -16.98
N PRO A 152 -8.22 4.99 -15.80
CA PRO A 152 -7.82 4.39 -14.54
C PRO A 152 -8.05 2.88 -14.49
N THR A 153 -7.06 2.17 -13.98
CA THR A 153 -7.09 0.73 -13.75
C THR A 153 -6.90 0.41 -12.29
N LEU A 154 -7.38 -0.76 -11.87
CA LEU A 154 -7.10 -1.35 -10.57
C LEU A 154 -6.12 -2.51 -10.76
N GLN A 155 -5.02 -2.48 -10.03
CA GLN A 155 -3.95 -3.47 -10.15
C GLN A 155 -3.58 -4.03 -8.77
N LEU A 156 -3.08 -5.25 -8.78
CA LEU A 156 -2.44 -5.89 -7.63
C LEU A 156 -0.96 -6.09 -7.92
N VAL A 157 -0.13 -5.83 -6.92
CA VAL A 157 1.31 -6.10 -6.93
C VAL A 157 1.64 -6.82 -5.64
N GLY A 158 2.54 -7.79 -5.67
CA GLY A 158 2.84 -8.58 -4.49
C GLY A 158 4.27 -9.06 -4.44
N ARG A 159 4.70 -9.43 -3.24
CA ARG A 159 6.01 -9.99 -2.95
C ARG A 159 5.92 -11.13 -1.95
N LYS A 160 6.85 -12.07 -2.06
CA LYS A 160 7.11 -13.12 -1.07
C LYS A 160 8.13 -12.65 -0.05
N SER A 161 8.20 -13.35 1.07
CA SER A 161 9.22 -13.14 2.09
C SER A 161 10.64 -13.45 1.59
N SER A 162 10.78 -14.32 0.59
CA SER A 162 12.06 -14.66 -0.07
C SER A 162 12.52 -13.65 -1.10
N ASP A 163 11.68 -12.70 -1.51
CA ASP A 163 12.04 -11.70 -2.52
C ASP A 163 13.07 -10.72 -1.94
N ALA A 164 13.92 -10.16 -2.80
CA ALA A 164 14.92 -9.20 -2.37
C ALA A 164 14.27 -8.00 -1.63
N ILE A 165 15.02 -7.47 -0.67
CA ILE A 165 14.58 -6.34 0.15
C ILE A 165 14.33 -5.11 -0.74
N GLY A 166 13.19 -4.46 -0.56
CA GLY A 166 12.77 -3.28 -1.31
C GLY A 166 12.18 -3.60 -2.69
N GLU A 167 12.16 -4.86 -3.10
CA GLU A 167 11.56 -5.28 -4.36
C GLU A 167 10.12 -5.77 -4.18
N ILE A 168 9.31 -5.55 -5.22
CA ILE A 168 7.96 -6.06 -5.34
C ILE A 168 7.70 -6.50 -6.78
N GLY A 169 6.90 -7.56 -6.95
CA GLY A 169 6.68 -8.20 -8.23
C GLY A 169 5.92 -7.36 -9.25
N ALA A 170 5.79 -7.92 -10.45
CA ALA A 170 5.05 -7.31 -11.56
C ALA A 170 3.55 -7.16 -11.25
N PRO A 171 2.88 -6.12 -11.80
CA PRO A 171 1.46 -5.90 -11.57
C PRO A 171 0.57 -6.91 -12.30
N THR A 172 -0.58 -7.19 -11.69
CA THR A 172 -1.71 -7.89 -12.29
C THR A 172 -2.91 -6.95 -12.38
N LEU A 173 -3.41 -6.72 -13.60
CA LEU A 173 -4.63 -5.95 -13.84
C LEU A 173 -5.85 -6.74 -13.33
N VAL A 174 -6.65 -6.15 -12.45
CA VAL A 174 -7.87 -6.79 -11.91
C VAL A 174 -9.17 -6.09 -12.30
N ALA A 175 -9.12 -4.80 -12.66
CA ALA A 175 -10.25 -4.09 -13.24
C ALA A 175 -9.79 -2.88 -14.07
N SER A 176 -10.63 -2.44 -15.00
CA SER A 176 -10.36 -1.29 -15.87
C SER A 176 -11.57 -0.38 -16.00
N SER A 177 -11.33 0.92 -15.90
CA SER A 177 -12.33 1.94 -16.20
C SER A 177 -12.62 1.99 -17.70
N THR A 178 -13.88 2.17 -18.09
CA THR A 178 -14.25 2.37 -19.51
C THR A 178 -14.19 3.84 -19.92
N THR A 179 -14.06 4.75 -18.96
CA THR A 179 -13.89 6.19 -19.18
C THR A 179 -12.83 6.75 -18.26
N GLY A 180 -12.28 7.90 -18.61
CA GLY A 180 -11.45 8.66 -17.70
C GLY A 180 -12.26 9.33 -16.59
N ALA A 181 -11.57 10.00 -15.68
CA ALA A 181 -12.14 10.74 -14.58
C ALA A 181 -11.39 12.04 -14.31
N ASP A 182 -12.05 12.96 -13.62
CA ASP A 182 -11.51 14.27 -13.26
C ASP A 182 -11.86 14.61 -11.80
N GLY A 183 -10.95 15.27 -11.12
CA GLY A 183 -11.15 15.72 -9.74
C GLY A 183 -10.92 14.62 -8.70
N ARG A 184 -11.85 14.49 -7.75
CA ARG A 184 -11.71 13.50 -6.66
C ARG A 184 -11.86 12.09 -7.22
N TRP A 185 -11.04 11.19 -6.69
CA TRP A 185 -11.12 9.74 -6.86
C TRP A 185 -11.23 9.19 -5.44
N GLY A 186 -12.16 8.28 -5.19
CA GLY A 186 -12.51 7.79 -3.88
C GLY A 186 -11.29 7.42 -3.02
N ASP A 187 -11.36 7.73 -1.72
CA ASP A 187 -10.22 7.63 -0.81
C ASP A 187 -10.08 6.23 -0.16
N TYR A 188 -10.82 5.21 -0.64
CA TYR A 188 -11.19 4.03 0.17
C TYR A 188 -10.69 2.69 -0.35
N PHE A 189 -9.48 2.65 -0.93
CA PHE A 189 -8.88 1.35 -1.25
C PHE A 189 -8.47 0.68 0.05
N ASP A 190 -8.70 -0.63 0.14
CA ASP A 190 -8.28 -1.40 1.29
C ASP A 190 -7.80 -2.80 0.90
N MET A 191 -6.91 -3.33 1.71
CA MET A 191 -6.35 -4.68 1.59
C MET A 191 -6.41 -5.31 2.97
N THR A 192 -6.96 -6.50 3.06
CA THR A 192 -7.13 -7.23 4.31
C THR A 192 -6.87 -8.70 4.08
N ILE A 193 -6.59 -9.45 5.14
CA ILE A 193 -6.33 -10.90 5.03
C ILE A 193 -7.60 -11.66 5.39
N ASP A 194 -7.82 -12.80 4.73
CA ASP A 194 -8.88 -13.74 5.06
C ASP A 194 -8.59 -14.37 6.43
N PRO A 195 -9.41 -14.11 7.47
CA PRO A 195 -9.16 -14.61 8.81
C PRO A 195 -9.27 -16.14 8.92
N ASN A 196 -9.88 -16.81 7.95
CA ASN A 196 -10.07 -18.27 8.00
C ASN A 196 -8.79 -19.05 7.66
N ASN A 197 -7.95 -18.50 6.77
CA ASN A 197 -6.75 -19.20 6.28
C ASN A 197 -5.47 -18.39 6.47
N ASP A 198 -5.56 -17.07 6.64
CA ASP A 198 -4.43 -16.17 6.83
C ASP A 198 -3.39 -16.27 5.69
N THR A 199 -3.86 -16.56 4.47
CA THR A 199 -3.03 -16.64 3.25
C THR A 199 -3.67 -15.97 2.05
N ARG A 200 -5.00 -15.96 1.98
CA ARG A 200 -5.77 -15.21 0.98
C ARG A 200 -5.92 -13.76 1.41
N PHE A 201 -5.81 -12.87 0.44
CA PHE A 201 -6.05 -11.45 0.60
C PHE A 201 -7.42 -11.10 0.02
N TRP A 202 -8.12 -10.17 0.65
CA TRP A 202 -9.27 -9.48 0.12
C TRP A 202 -8.88 -8.05 -0.18
N TYR A 203 -9.37 -7.52 -1.29
CA TYR A 203 -9.14 -6.13 -1.67
C TYR A 203 -10.45 -5.46 -2.05
N VAL A 204 -10.50 -4.15 -1.80
CA VAL A 204 -11.49 -3.24 -2.35
C VAL A 204 -10.78 -2.09 -3.05
N GLY A 205 -11.31 -1.72 -4.21
CA GLY A 205 -10.89 -0.55 -4.95
C GLY A 205 -12.03 -0.05 -5.83
N GLU A 206 -11.71 0.82 -6.78
CA GLU A 206 -12.74 1.38 -7.66
C GLU A 206 -12.25 1.63 -9.08
N VAL A 207 -13.22 1.72 -9.99
CA VAL A 207 -13.06 2.11 -11.39
C VAL A 207 -14.20 3.03 -11.81
N GLN A 208 -14.03 3.72 -12.93
CA GLN A 208 -15.01 4.65 -13.50
C GLN A 208 -15.62 4.07 -14.79
N HIS A 209 -16.95 4.13 -14.86
CA HIS A 209 -17.72 3.85 -16.07
C HIS A 209 -18.64 5.02 -16.42
N ASN A 210 -19.30 4.94 -17.58
CA ASN A 210 -20.32 5.91 -17.99
C ASN A 210 -21.47 6.05 -16.97
N SER A 211 -21.74 4.99 -16.20
CA SER A 211 -22.76 4.96 -15.14
C SER A 211 -22.30 5.54 -13.80
N GLY A 212 -21.05 6.00 -13.69
CA GLY A 212 -20.44 6.47 -12.45
C GLY A 212 -19.35 5.53 -11.91
N TRP A 213 -19.02 5.71 -10.64
CA TRP A 213 -18.05 4.86 -9.92
C TRP A 213 -18.60 3.46 -9.72
N GLN A 214 -17.71 2.47 -9.82
CA GLN A 214 -17.97 1.09 -9.48
C GLN A 214 -16.93 0.62 -8.48
N THR A 215 -17.39 0.15 -7.32
CA THR A 215 -16.57 -0.56 -6.35
C THR A 215 -16.24 -1.95 -6.85
N ILE A 216 -14.97 -2.31 -6.79
CA ILE A 216 -14.46 -3.63 -7.11
C ILE A 216 -14.06 -4.31 -5.81
N VAL A 217 -14.61 -5.49 -5.55
CA VAL A 217 -14.25 -6.34 -4.42
C VAL A 217 -13.77 -7.67 -4.98
N GLY A 218 -12.60 -8.12 -4.55
CA GLY A 218 -12.04 -9.38 -5.00
C GLY A 218 -11.11 -10.00 -3.97
N SER A 219 -10.55 -11.16 -4.33
CA SER A 219 -9.52 -11.82 -3.52
C SER A 219 -8.34 -12.27 -4.37
N ALA A 220 -7.19 -12.41 -3.73
CA ALA A 220 -5.95 -12.84 -4.37
C ALA A 220 -5.14 -13.76 -3.45
N VAL A 221 -4.30 -14.57 -4.06
CA VAL A 221 -3.27 -15.37 -3.40
C VAL A 221 -1.99 -15.20 -4.21
N ILE A 222 -0.83 -15.17 -3.55
CA ILE A 222 0.44 -15.33 -4.27
C ILE A 222 0.63 -16.83 -4.51
N THR A 223 0.64 -17.22 -5.78
CA THR A 223 0.98 -18.58 -6.21
C THR A 223 2.46 -18.65 -6.56
N CYS A 224 3.11 -19.78 -6.27
CA CYS A 224 4.32 -20.14 -7.01
C CYS A 224 3.93 -20.48 -8.46
N ILE A 225 4.81 -20.20 -9.43
CA ILE A 225 4.91 -21.10 -10.58
C ILE A 225 5.25 -22.43 -9.92
N GLU A 226 4.39 -23.43 -10.08
CA GLU A 226 4.67 -24.76 -9.53
C GLU A 226 6.11 -25.14 -9.90
N ASP A 227 6.82 -25.69 -8.93
CA ASP A 227 8.04 -26.44 -9.16
C ASP A 227 7.68 -27.64 -10.05
N ILE A 228 7.63 -27.42 -11.36
CA ILE A 228 7.29 -28.45 -12.35
C ILE A 228 8.37 -29.54 -12.38
N ASN A 229 9.56 -29.28 -11.83
CA ASN A 229 10.70 -30.20 -11.83
C ASN A 229 11.04 -30.81 -10.45
N ALA A 230 10.31 -30.48 -9.40
CA ALA A 230 10.49 -31.00 -8.03
C ALA A 230 11.94 -30.87 -7.49
N ASP A 231 12.67 -29.79 -7.81
CA ASP A 231 14.10 -29.68 -7.49
C ASP A 231 14.45 -28.96 -6.18
N GLY A 232 13.48 -28.31 -5.53
CA GLY A 232 13.63 -27.75 -4.18
C GLY A 232 14.42 -26.45 -4.10
#